data_AF-A0A1I1TQ87-F1
#
_entry.id   AF-A0A1I1TQ87-F1
#
_cell.length_a   1.000
_cell.length_b   1.000
_cell.length_c   1.000
_cell.angle_alpha   90.00
_cell.angle_beta   90.00
_cell.angle_gamma   90.00
#
_symmetry.space_group_name_H-M   'P 1'
#
loop_
_entity.id
_entity.type
_entity.pdbx_description
1 polymer ?
#
loop_
_entity_poly.entity_id
_entity_poly.type
_entity_poly.pdbx_seq_one_letter_code
_entity_poly.pdbx_strand_id
1 'polypeptide(L)'
;MEFFNSIVIHNLLFPNTAYSLLGFIEIEDTFYTVLKQPFVTSDDAVDLADVKNLLAYNGFENTLRNGLPTNNYYNKELGLILEDIHDENVIVKANTLFFIDTVFYTAFQ
;
A
#
# COMPACT_ATOMS: atom_id res chain seq x y z
N MET A 1 9.46 12.44 -7.21
CA MET A 1 9.99 12.09 -5.88
C MET A 1 9.00 11.23 -5.11
N GLU A 2 7.71 11.62 -5.05
CA GLU A 2 6.65 10.84 -4.39
C GLU A 2 6.61 9.35 -4.76
N PHE A 3 6.76 8.99 -6.04
CA PHE A 3 6.76 7.59 -6.47
C PHE A 3 7.83 6.73 -5.76
N PHE A 4 9.09 7.18 -5.73
CA PHE A 4 10.15 6.42 -5.06
C PHE A 4 10.00 6.43 -3.53
N ASN A 5 9.50 7.53 -2.97
CA ASN A 5 9.17 7.59 -1.54
C ASN A 5 8.08 6.55 -1.21
N SER A 6 7.03 6.46 -2.03
CA SER A 6 5.97 5.46 -1.86
C SER A 6 6.52 4.04 -1.86
N ILE A 7 7.43 3.72 -2.78
CA ILE A 7 8.09 2.41 -2.84
C ILE A 7 8.91 2.13 -1.56
N VAL A 8 9.69 3.11 -1.10
CA VAL A 8 10.51 2.94 0.12
C VAL A 8 9.62 2.72 1.34
N ILE A 9 8.53 3.48 1.47
CA ILE A 9 7.59 3.37 2.59
C ILE A 9 6.83 2.05 2.52
N HIS A 10 6.38 1.62 1.34
CA HIS A 10 5.79 0.29 1.13
C HIS A 10 6.75 -0.80 1.61
N ASN A 11 8.01 -0.77 1.18
CA ASN A 11 8.99 -1.78 1.56
C ASN A 11 9.28 -1.80 3.06
N LEU A 12 9.19 -0.65 3.73
CA LEU A 12 9.38 -0.54 5.18
C LEU A 12 8.19 -1.12 5.96
N LEU A 13 6.96 -0.83 5.53
CA LEU A 13 5.73 -1.21 6.23
C LEU A 13 5.22 -2.60 5.85
N PHE A 14 5.46 -3.04 4.61
CA PHE A 14 4.96 -4.29 4.03
C PHE A 14 6.11 -5.13 3.43
N PRO A 15 7.07 -5.59 4.25
CA PRO A 15 8.27 -6.26 3.76
C PRO A 15 7.99 -7.58 3.01
N ASN A 16 6.86 -8.23 3.28
CA ASN A 16 6.47 -9.49 2.62
C ASN A 16 6.16 -9.32 1.12
N THR A 17 5.86 -8.10 0.70
CA THR A 17 5.55 -7.71 -0.68
C THR A 17 6.48 -6.61 -1.17
N ALA A 18 7.68 -6.50 -0.59
CA ALA A 18 8.63 -5.46 -0.95
C ALA A 18 8.98 -5.46 -2.45
N TYR A 19 8.93 -4.28 -3.05
CA TYR A 19 9.38 -4.04 -4.41
C TYR A 19 10.91 -4.02 -4.51
N SER A 20 11.44 -4.59 -5.57
CA SER A 20 12.82 -4.43 -6.03
C SER A 20 12.84 -3.61 -7.31
N LEU A 21 13.57 -2.50 -7.34
CA LEU A 21 13.83 -1.74 -8.55
C LEU A 21 14.80 -2.52 -9.45
N LEU A 22 14.32 -3.00 -10.59
CA LEU A 22 15.16 -3.70 -11.57
C LEU A 22 15.91 -2.73 -12.50
N GLY A 23 15.37 -1.53 -12.69
CA GLY A 23 15.94 -0.51 -13.55
C GLY A 23 14.86 0.26 -14.29
N PHE A 24 15.22 0.76 -15.47
CA PHE A 24 14.34 1.57 -16.31
C PHE A 24 14.28 0.98 -17.71
N ILE A 25 13.15 1.15 -18.38
CA ILE A 25 12.96 0.79 -19.79
C ILE A 25 12.34 1.98 -20.53
N GLU A 26 12.74 2.18 -21.77
CA GLU A 26 12.17 3.19 -22.66
C GLU A 26 11.30 2.49 -23.72
N ILE A 27 10.06 2.94 -23.86
CA ILE A 27 9.09 2.45 -24.85
C ILE A 27 8.42 3.67 -25.46
N GLU A 28 8.49 3.82 -26.78
CA GLU A 28 7.85 4.94 -27.51
C GLU A 28 8.17 6.32 -26.88
N ASP A 29 9.47 6.59 -26.68
CA ASP A 29 10.01 7.83 -26.07
C ASP A 29 9.51 8.10 -24.63
N THR A 30 8.94 7.09 -23.96
CA THR A 30 8.49 7.17 -22.56
C THR A 30 9.35 6.29 -21.66
N PHE A 31 9.90 6.87 -20.58
CA PHE A 31 10.66 6.15 -19.57
C PHE A 31 9.76 5.55 -18.50
N TYR A 32 9.88 4.25 -18.30
CA TYR A 32 9.19 3.48 -17.27
C TYR A 32 10.17 2.95 -16.25
N THR A 33 9.71 2.87 -15.01
CA THR A 33 10.43 2.16 -13.94
C THR A 33 9.97 0.71 -13.92
N VAL A 34 10.90 -0.23 -13.90
CA VAL A 34 10.60 -1.67 -13.81
C VAL A 34 10.77 -2.12 -12.37
N LEU A 35 9.66 -2.54 -11.75
CA LEU A 35 9.63 -3.09 -10.40
C LEU A 35 9.36 -4.59 -10.44
N LYS A 36 9.96 -5.31 -9.50
CA LYS A 36 9.67 -6.73 -9.21
C LYS A 36 9.12 -6.85 -7.80
N GLN A 37 8.10 -7.67 -7.62
CA GLN A 37 7.49 -7.98 -6.32
C GLN A 37 7.41 -9.51 -6.13
N PRO A 38 7.40 -10.04 -4.89
CA PRO A 38 7.03 -11.42 -4.63
C PRO A 38 5.64 -11.76 -5.20
N PHE A 39 5.52 -12.93 -5.82
CA PHE A 39 4.24 -13.44 -6.29
C PHE A 39 3.50 -14.13 -5.13
N VAL A 40 2.32 -13.64 -4.78
CA VAL A 40 1.48 -14.17 -3.69
C VAL A 40 0.16 -14.66 -4.28
N THR A 41 -0.35 -15.77 -3.74
CA THR A 41 -1.66 -16.35 -4.12
C THR A 41 -2.61 -16.27 -2.94
N SER A 42 -3.90 -16.06 -3.19
CA SER A 42 -4.91 -16.12 -2.12
C SER A 42 -5.29 -17.56 -1.79
N ASP A 43 -5.58 -17.85 -0.52
CA ASP A 43 -6.28 -19.07 -0.08
C ASP A 43 -7.65 -18.79 0.53
N ASP A 44 -8.01 -17.52 0.72
CA ASP A 44 -9.31 -17.08 1.20
C ASP A 44 -9.70 -15.72 0.60
N ALA A 45 -10.91 -15.24 0.89
CA ALA A 45 -11.35 -13.88 0.60
C ALA A 45 -10.89 -12.92 1.71
N VAL A 46 -10.56 -11.68 1.34
CA VAL A 46 -10.14 -10.65 2.31
C VAL A 46 -11.35 -10.14 3.10
N ASP A 47 -11.25 -10.17 4.44
CA ASP A 47 -12.15 -9.44 5.31
C ASP A 47 -11.64 -8.01 5.53
N LEU A 48 -12.38 -7.02 5.01
CA LEU A 48 -12.03 -5.60 5.17
C LEU A 48 -12.07 -5.12 6.64
N ALA A 49 -12.76 -5.84 7.54
CA ALA A 49 -12.69 -5.57 8.97
C ALA A 49 -11.30 -5.89 9.53
N ASP A 50 -10.69 -7.00 9.11
CA ASP A 50 -9.34 -7.39 9.53
C ASP A 50 -8.29 -6.42 8.99
N VAL A 51 -8.44 -5.96 7.74
CA VAL A 51 -7.59 -4.91 7.16
C VAL A 51 -7.66 -3.63 8.00
N LYS A 52 -8.87 -3.17 8.35
CA LYS A 52 -9.08 -1.98 9.18
C LYS A 52 -8.46 -2.15 10.57
N ASN A 53 -8.66 -3.31 11.20
CA ASN A 53 -8.10 -3.60 12.52
C ASN A 53 -6.58 -3.60 12.50
N LEU A 54 -5.95 -4.20 11.48
CA LEU A 54 -4.50 -4.21 11.32
C LEU A 54 -3.95 -2.80 11.09
N LEU A 55 -4.57 -2.02 10.21
CA LEU A 55 -4.14 -0.64 9.95
C LEU A 55 -4.30 0.23 11.20
N ALA A 56 -5.42 0.12 11.91
CA ALA A 56 -5.66 0.84 13.16
C ALA A 56 -4.64 0.45 14.26
N TYR A 57 -4.31 -0.84 14.38
CA TYR A 57 -3.26 -1.31 15.30
C TYR A 57 -1.89 -0.66 15.00
N ASN A 58 -1.61 -0.36 13.73
CA ASN A 58 -0.40 0.33 13.28
C ASN A 58 -0.55 1.87 13.22
N GLY A 59 -1.57 2.44 13.85
CA GLY A 59 -1.75 3.89 13.96
C GLY A 59 -2.31 4.58 12.71
N PHE A 60 -2.80 3.82 11.74
CA PHE A 60 -3.52 4.38 10.58
C PHE A 60 -5.01 4.54 10.89
N GLU A 61 -5.51 5.76 10.76
CA GLU A 61 -6.91 6.11 10.90
C GLU A 61 -7.58 6.21 9.53
N ASN A 62 -8.76 5.61 9.37
CA ASN A 62 -9.48 5.72 8.11
C ASN A 62 -10.00 7.15 7.90
N THR A 63 -9.71 7.72 6.74
CA THR A 63 -10.15 9.07 6.40
C THR A 63 -11.61 9.08 6.00
N LEU A 64 -12.31 10.16 6.37
CA LEU A 64 -13.74 10.30 6.13
C LEU A 64 -14.01 11.32 5.03
N ARG A 65 -14.97 11.03 4.15
CA ARG A 65 -15.53 11.97 3.18
C ARG A 65 -17.02 12.10 3.43
N ASN A 66 -17.50 13.31 3.71
CA ASN A 66 -18.89 13.59 4.08
C ASN A 66 -19.40 12.70 5.24
N GLY A 67 -18.53 12.38 6.20
CA GLY A 67 -18.84 11.53 7.35
C GLY A 67 -18.83 10.02 7.07
N LEU A 68 -18.49 9.59 5.84
CA LEU A 68 -18.39 8.18 5.47
C LEU A 68 -16.92 7.73 5.33
N PRO A 69 -16.58 6.50 5.78
CA PRO A 69 -15.29 5.86 5.54
C PRO A 69 -14.90 5.84 4.07
N THR A 70 -13.62 6.04 3.78
CA THR A 70 -13.04 5.91 2.43
C THR A 70 -12.03 4.76 2.38
N ASN A 71 -11.39 4.55 1.24
CA ASN A 71 -10.28 3.59 1.10
C ASN A 71 -8.92 4.22 1.48
N ASN A 72 -8.92 5.46 1.98
CA ASN A 72 -7.71 6.19 2.30
C ASN A 72 -7.56 6.25 3.83
N TYR A 73 -6.32 6.15 4.28
CA TYR A 73 -5.93 6.13 5.68
C TYR A 73 -4.86 7.19 5.95
N TYR A 74 -4.79 7.65 7.18
CA TYR A 74 -3.83 8.65 7.63
C TYR A 74 -3.17 8.18 8.92
N ASN A 75 -1.84 8.19 8.96
CA ASN A 75 -1.07 8.01 10.18
C ASN A 75 -0.50 9.36 10.61
N LYS A 76 -1.02 9.91 11.72
CA LYS A 76 -0.64 11.23 12.23
C LYS A 76 0.77 11.29 12.79
N GLU A 77 1.21 10.22 13.44
CA GLU A 77 2.52 10.15 14.09
C GLU A 77 3.65 10.16 13.05
N LEU A 78 3.48 9.36 11.99
CA LEU A 78 4.44 9.27 10.88
C LEU A 78 4.22 10.35 9.82
N GLY A 79 3.08 11.04 9.86
CA GLY A 79 2.67 12.01 8.84
C GLY A 79 2.56 11.36 7.45
N LEU A 80 1.88 10.22 7.38
CA LEU A 80 1.70 9.45 6.14
C LEU A 80 0.23 9.37 5.75
N ILE A 81 -0.05 9.48 4.46
CA ILE A 81 -1.34 9.15 3.85
C ILE A 81 -1.13 7.87 3.05
N LEU A 82 -2.00 6.88 3.26
CA LEU A 82 -2.07 5.63 2.50
C LEU A 82 -3.38 5.62 1.74
N GLU A 83 -3.32 5.65 0.42
CA GLU A 83 -4.50 5.66 -0.44
C GLU A 83 -4.81 4.29 -1.05
N ASP A 84 -6.05 4.17 -1.53
CA ASP A 84 -6.51 3.09 -2.40
C ASP A 84 -6.44 1.68 -1.78
N ILE A 85 -6.71 1.58 -0.47
CA ILE A 85 -6.84 0.28 0.19
C ILE A 85 -8.27 -0.26 0.01
N HIS A 86 -8.39 -1.25 -0.87
CA HIS A 86 -9.57 -2.08 -1.06
C HIS A 86 -9.17 -3.56 -1.09
N ASP A 87 -10.16 -4.44 -1.19
CA ASP A 87 -9.98 -5.90 -1.18
C ASP A 87 -9.12 -6.40 -2.34
N GLU A 88 -9.17 -5.78 -3.53
CA GLU A 88 -8.28 -6.17 -4.64
C GLU A 88 -6.79 -5.81 -4.42
N ASN A 89 -6.47 -4.84 -3.55
CA ASN A 89 -5.11 -4.42 -3.21
C ASN A 89 -4.55 -5.13 -1.97
N VAL A 90 -5.28 -6.10 -1.45
CA VAL A 90 -4.86 -6.94 -0.32
C VAL A 90 -5.07 -8.40 -0.69
N ILE A 91 -4.11 -9.25 -0.36
CA ILE A 91 -4.22 -10.69 -0.53
C ILE A 91 -4.16 -11.33 0.85
N VAL A 92 -5.03 -12.30 1.12
CA VAL A 92 -4.95 -13.11 2.34
C VAL A 92 -4.38 -14.48 2.01
N LYS A 93 -3.35 -14.87 2.76
CA LYS A 93 -2.78 -16.22 2.68
C LYS A 93 -2.36 -16.70 4.05
N ALA A 94 -2.80 -17.89 4.45
CA ALA A 94 -2.48 -18.48 5.74
C ALA A 94 -2.69 -17.50 6.90
N ASN A 95 -3.84 -16.82 6.90
CA ASN A 95 -4.24 -15.83 7.91
C ASN A 95 -3.33 -14.57 8.00
N THR A 96 -2.49 -14.33 6.99
CA THR A 96 -1.62 -13.16 6.85
C THR A 96 -2.14 -12.27 5.73
N LEU A 97 -2.20 -10.96 5.97
CA LEU A 97 -2.55 -9.95 4.96
C LEU A 97 -1.28 -9.47 4.25
N PHE A 98 -1.30 -9.51 2.92
CA PHE A 98 -0.25 -9.05 2.03
C PHE A 98 -0.78 -7.85 1.25
N PHE A 99 -0.18 -6.69 1.45
CA PHE A 99 -0.58 -5.46 0.76
C PHE A 99 0.18 -5.34 -0.55
N ILE A 100 -0.54 -5.05 -1.64
CA ILE A 100 0.01 -4.81 -2.97
C ILE A 100 -0.52 -3.49 -3.50
N ASP A 101 0.17 -2.91 -4.49
CA ASP A 101 -0.23 -1.68 -5.19
C ASP A 101 -0.61 -0.50 -4.27
N THR A 102 0.13 -0.33 -3.18
CA THR A 102 -0.16 0.75 -2.22
C THR A 102 0.39 2.10 -2.69
N VAL A 103 -0.36 3.17 -2.44
CA VAL A 103 0.10 4.53 -2.71
C VAL A 103 0.28 5.31 -1.41
N PHE A 104 1.51 5.74 -1.14
CA PHE A 104 1.85 6.56 0.01
C PHE A 104 2.21 8.00 -0.38
N TYR A 105 1.75 8.96 0.43
CA TYR A 105 2.19 10.35 0.40
C TYR A 105 2.65 10.78 1.79
N THR A 106 3.63 11.67 1.84
CA THR A 106 4.00 12.36 3.07
C THR A 106 3.10 13.58 3.28
N ALA A 107 2.46 13.70 4.44
CA ALA A 107 1.54 14.78 4.78
C ALA A 107 2.24 16.06 5.26
N PHE A 108 3.58 16.06 5.36
CA PHE A 108 4.36 17.27 5.61
C PHE A 108 4.69 17.93 4.26
N GLN A 109 3.89 18.91 3.86
CA GLN A 109 4.22 19.89 2.82
C GLN A 109 4.07 21.30 3.37
#